data_AF-A0A531LFN7-F1
#
_entry.id   AF-A0A531LFN7-F1
#
_cell.length_a   1.000
_cell.length_b   1.000
_cell.length_c   1.000
_cell.angle_alpha   90.00
_cell.angle_beta   90.00
_cell.angle_gamma   90.00
#
_symmetry.space_group_name_H-M   'P 1'
#
loop_
_entity.id
_entity.type
_entity.pdbx_description
1 polymer ?
#
loop_
_entity_poly.entity_id
_entity_poly.type
_entity_poly.pdbx_seq_one_letter_code
_entity_poly.pdbx_strand_id
1 'polypeptide(L)'
;SNLRISGSFVEMLRRIVQLSRNQGAAVANAEAAAASLAPYRMISADGTLVPPTPDARPLVPGAGPLPVTFENPPGLYGSDTGVIAHNLLNAESSFAPLVRPQITVPVTTIQYAFDESHNLKGPLVAAALLLMVLDTLAVFWMGGLFSRRPRRAGTAAATTAALLIALGALVGHTDIARADDAKSGDAKPGDERAIEDISKTRIGYVQTGDRSVDSISQAGLEGLTRFLIEKTALEPGAPASVDISKDQLAFYPLIYWPIDPAAPMPSQAAIARVDAYMQQGGTVLFDTRDQFATGIGAEQASPATERLRDILGNLNVPALEPVPEDHVLTKSFYILPEFPGRFAGGPLWVAASLEASNTENRPVRTGDGVSPIMITANDFAGAWAVDENGDPLLPTVPSDPMQRIYALRAGVNIMMYMLTGNYKSDQVHVPVLLERLGQ
;
A
#
# COMPACT_ATOMS: atom_id res chain seq x y z
N SER A 1 -16.78 -12.97 -18.27
CA SER A 1 -15.59 -13.39 -17.50
C SER A 1 -14.36 -12.92 -18.24
N ASN A 2 -13.69 -11.88 -17.73
CA ASN A 2 -12.48 -11.25 -18.28
C ASN A 2 -11.18 -11.76 -17.61
N LEU A 3 -11.28 -12.85 -16.83
CA LEU A 3 -10.18 -13.42 -16.05
C LEU A 3 -8.91 -13.62 -16.89
N ARG A 4 -9.04 -14.17 -18.11
CA ARG A 4 -7.92 -14.50 -19.00
C ARG A 4 -7.10 -13.28 -19.48
N ILE A 5 -7.60 -12.05 -19.31
CA ILE A 5 -6.95 -10.81 -19.77
C ILE A 5 -6.44 -9.99 -18.56
N SER A 6 -6.82 -10.37 -17.34
CA SER A 6 -6.39 -9.67 -16.12
C SER A 6 -5.02 -10.15 -15.63
N GLY A 7 -4.21 -9.24 -15.08
CA GLY A 7 -2.92 -9.58 -14.45
C GLY A 7 -3.05 -10.60 -13.31
N SER A 8 -4.23 -10.68 -12.68
CA SER A 8 -4.53 -11.69 -11.65
C SER A 8 -4.55 -13.11 -12.19
N PHE A 9 -4.77 -13.35 -13.49
CA PHE A 9 -4.63 -14.68 -14.09
C PHE A 9 -3.18 -15.16 -14.11
N VAL A 10 -2.22 -14.25 -14.32
CA VAL A 10 -0.80 -14.56 -14.20
C VAL A 10 -0.44 -14.86 -12.75
N GLU A 11 -0.97 -14.09 -11.80
CA GLU A 11 -0.79 -14.37 -10.37
C GLU A 11 -1.43 -15.70 -9.94
N MET A 12 -2.62 -16.02 -10.44
CA MET A 12 -3.25 -17.32 -10.23
C MET A 12 -2.41 -18.45 -10.83
N LEU A 13 -1.89 -18.29 -12.05
CA LEU A 13 -0.99 -19.28 -12.65
C LEU A 13 0.31 -19.42 -11.86
N ARG A 14 0.94 -18.33 -11.43
CA ARG A 14 2.13 -18.36 -10.55
C ARG A 14 1.83 -19.09 -9.26
N ARG A 15 0.69 -18.80 -8.63
CA ARG A 15 0.28 -19.43 -7.38
C ARG A 15 -0.02 -20.91 -7.57
N ILE A 16 -0.68 -21.28 -8.67
CA ILE A 16 -0.94 -22.68 -9.06
C ILE A 16 0.37 -23.41 -9.33
N VAL A 17 1.33 -22.80 -10.03
CA VAL A 17 2.65 -23.40 -10.31
C VAL A 17 3.46 -23.56 -9.02
N GLN A 18 3.44 -22.57 -8.13
CA GLN A 18 4.07 -22.67 -6.80
C GLN A 18 3.44 -23.79 -5.97
N LEU A 19 2.10 -23.87 -5.91
CA LEU A 19 1.40 -24.94 -5.22
C LEU A 19 1.67 -26.32 -5.85
N SER A 20 1.72 -26.38 -7.19
CA SER A 20 2.00 -27.61 -7.92
C SER A 20 3.41 -28.12 -7.69
N ARG A 21 4.41 -27.22 -7.58
CA ARG A 21 5.80 -27.58 -7.29
C ARG A 21 6.04 -27.92 -5.81
N ASN A 22 5.25 -27.34 -4.90
CA ASN A 22 5.37 -27.61 -3.46
C ASN A 22 4.70 -28.94 -3.05
N GLN A 23 3.94 -29.58 -3.93
CA GLN A 23 3.31 -30.88 -3.68
C GLN A 23 4.14 -32.03 -4.29
N GLY A 24 5.24 -32.36 -3.62
CA GLY A 24 5.70 -33.75 -3.56
C GLY A 24 6.78 -34.15 -4.57
N ALA A 25 7.79 -34.80 -4.00
CA ALA A 25 8.90 -35.52 -4.62
C ALA A 25 9.99 -34.66 -5.26
N ALA A 26 11.06 -34.45 -4.51
CA ALA A 26 12.40 -34.07 -4.98
C ALA A 26 13.04 -35.10 -5.95
N VAL A 27 12.26 -35.96 -6.60
CA VAL A 27 12.74 -37.14 -7.34
C VAL A 27 12.29 -37.17 -8.81
N ALA A 28 11.43 -36.25 -9.27
CA ALA A 28 10.91 -36.31 -10.64
C ALA A 28 11.73 -35.54 -11.70
N ASN A 29 12.76 -34.77 -11.33
CA ASN A 29 13.68 -34.10 -12.27
C ASN A 29 15.14 -34.25 -11.83
N ALA A 30 15.59 -35.50 -11.69
CA ALA A 30 16.99 -35.83 -11.38
C ALA A 30 17.97 -35.59 -12.55
N GLU A 31 17.56 -34.87 -13.60
CA GLU A 31 18.42 -34.55 -14.76
C GLU A 31 18.88 -33.09 -14.81
N ALA A 32 18.38 -32.21 -13.93
CA ALA A 32 19.00 -30.91 -13.70
C ALA A 32 19.95 -31.05 -12.50
N ALA A 33 21.25 -30.96 -12.74
CA ALA A 33 22.34 -31.09 -11.76
C ALA A 33 21.95 -30.59 -10.36
N ALA A 34 22.25 -31.39 -9.33
CA ALA A 34 21.95 -31.17 -7.92
C ALA A 34 22.19 -29.72 -7.46
N ALA A 35 21.17 -28.87 -7.62
CA ALA A 35 21.22 -27.49 -7.16
C ALA A 35 21.02 -27.50 -5.64
N SER A 36 22.05 -27.07 -4.93
CA SER A 36 21.99 -26.88 -3.48
C SER A 36 20.91 -25.84 -3.15
N LEU A 37 19.94 -26.21 -2.31
CA LEU A 37 18.79 -25.39 -1.94
C LEU A 37 19.13 -24.56 -0.71
N ALA A 38 19.10 -23.24 -0.83
CA ALA A 38 19.39 -22.34 0.28
C ALA A 38 18.31 -22.42 1.39
N PRO A 39 18.68 -22.25 2.66
CA PRO A 39 17.73 -22.05 3.75
C PRO A 39 16.79 -20.87 3.48
N TYR A 40 15.46 -21.10 3.50
CA TYR A 40 14.47 -20.04 3.28
C TYR A 40 13.70 -19.67 4.55
N ARG A 41 13.15 -20.67 5.27
CA ARG A 41 12.52 -20.50 6.59
C ARG A 41 12.73 -21.76 7.43
N MET A 42 12.92 -21.61 8.73
CA MET A 42 13.12 -22.73 9.66
C MET A 42 11.99 -22.84 10.66
N ILE A 43 11.78 -24.05 11.17
CA ILE A 43 10.84 -24.30 12.27
C ILE A 43 11.59 -24.10 13.59
N SER A 44 11.11 -23.17 14.41
CA SER A 44 11.62 -22.94 15.76
C SER A 44 11.17 -24.05 16.74
N ALA A 45 11.71 -24.04 17.96
CA ALA A 45 11.38 -25.04 18.99
C ALA A 45 9.88 -25.04 19.40
N ASP A 46 9.21 -23.90 19.25
CA ASP A 46 7.77 -23.70 19.47
C ASP A 46 6.91 -24.03 18.23
N GLY A 47 7.52 -24.44 17.11
CA GLY A 47 6.81 -24.85 15.90
C GLY A 47 6.45 -23.70 14.96
N THR A 48 6.99 -22.49 15.17
CA THR A 48 6.74 -21.32 14.32
C THR A 48 7.78 -21.20 13.20
N LEU A 49 7.41 -20.60 12.06
CA LEU A 49 8.33 -20.39 10.93
C LEU A 49 9.13 -19.11 11.13
N VAL A 50 10.44 -19.24 11.34
CA VAL A 50 11.40 -18.15 11.57
C VAL A 50 12.42 -18.03 10.43
N PRO A 51 13.13 -16.89 10.30
CA PRO A 51 14.25 -16.76 9.37
C PRO A 51 15.35 -17.81 9.63
N PRO A 52 16.15 -18.19 8.63
CA PRO A 52 17.27 -19.12 8.79
C PRO A 52 18.27 -18.67 9.87
N THR A 53 18.72 -19.61 10.68
CA THR A 53 19.81 -19.36 11.65
C THR A 53 21.16 -19.30 10.94
N PRO A 54 22.19 -18.65 11.53
CA PRO A 54 23.53 -18.58 10.95
C PRO A 54 24.18 -19.96 10.71
N ASP A 55 23.76 -20.97 11.47
CA ASP A 55 24.28 -22.34 11.39
C ASP A 55 23.58 -23.18 10.32
N ALA A 56 22.46 -22.70 9.74
CA ALA A 56 21.73 -23.42 8.72
C ALA A 56 22.49 -23.41 7.38
N ARG A 57 22.79 -24.60 6.89
CA ARG A 57 23.47 -24.84 5.62
C ARG A 57 22.50 -25.21 4.50
N PRO A 58 22.87 -24.93 3.24
CA PRO A 58 22.11 -25.38 2.09
C PRO A 58 21.87 -26.89 2.07
N LEU A 59 20.68 -27.28 1.62
CA LEU A 59 20.24 -28.67 1.50
C LEU A 59 20.55 -29.18 0.10
N VAL A 60 21.28 -30.29 -0.03
CA VAL A 60 21.56 -30.92 -1.33
C VAL A 60 20.61 -32.10 -1.53
N PRO A 61 19.67 -32.02 -2.48
CA PRO A 61 18.78 -33.15 -2.77
C PRO A 61 19.58 -34.35 -3.28
N GLY A 62 19.34 -35.53 -2.71
CA GLY A 62 19.95 -36.78 -3.11
C GLY A 62 18.93 -37.90 -3.28
N ALA A 63 19.35 -39.02 -3.85
CA ALA A 63 18.52 -40.22 -3.96
C ALA A 63 18.44 -40.93 -2.59
N GLY A 64 17.65 -40.37 -1.66
CA GLY A 64 17.44 -40.93 -0.33
C GLY A 64 16.76 -39.97 0.65
N PRO A 65 16.34 -40.47 1.83
CA PRO A 65 15.80 -39.62 2.89
C PRO A 65 16.89 -38.66 3.39
N LEU A 66 16.58 -37.36 3.35
CA LEU A 66 17.47 -36.32 3.86
C LEU A 66 17.35 -36.28 5.39
N PRO A 67 18.45 -36.44 6.15
CA PRO A 67 18.40 -36.38 7.61
C PRO A 67 18.18 -34.94 8.09
N VAL A 68 17.41 -34.79 9.17
CA VAL A 68 17.28 -33.52 9.89
C VAL A 68 18.45 -33.42 10.86
N THR A 69 19.31 -32.43 10.65
CA THR A 69 20.53 -32.21 11.46
C THR A 69 20.55 -30.78 11.98
N PHE A 70 21.52 -30.46 12.84
CA PHE A 70 21.72 -29.07 13.28
C PHE A 70 22.11 -28.15 12.11
N GLU A 71 22.88 -28.66 11.15
CA GLU A 71 23.26 -27.92 9.94
C GLU A 71 22.13 -27.88 8.90
N ASN A 72 21.23 -28.86 8.88
CA ASN A 72 20.04 -28.88 8.03
C ASN A 72 18.76 -29.03 8.89
N PRO A 73 18.37 -27.97 9.62
CA PRO A 73 17.19 -27.99 10.47
C PRO A 73 15.88 -28.11 9.66
N PRO A 74 14.78 -28.55 10.28
CA PRO A 74 13.51 -28.71 9.57
C PRO A 74 12.95 -27.34 9.17
N GLY A 75 12.42 -27.24 7.95
CA GLY A 75 12.06 -25.96 7.36
C GLY A 75 11.79 -26.00 5.87
N LEU A 76 11.76 -24.83 5.25
CA LEU A 76 11.61 -24.61 3.81
C LEU A 76 12.98 -24.22 3.23
N TYR A 77 13.40 -24.92 2.18
CA TYR A 77 14.65 -24.70 1.47
C TYR A 77 14.37 -24.37 -0.01
N GLY A 78 15.01 -23.37 -0.57
CA GLY A 78 14.84 -22.94 -1.96
C GLY A 78 14.87 -21.43 -2.12
N SER A 79 13.97 -20.91 -2.96
CA SER A 79 13.85 -19.48 -3.28
C SER A 79 12.39 -19.02 -3.16
N ASP A 80 12.15 -17.73 -3.35
CA ASP A 80 10.81 -17.13 -3.46
C ASP A 80 9.94 -17.75 -4.58
N THR A 81 10.57 -18.28 -5.62
CA THR A 81 9.88 -18.92 -6.76
C THR A 81 9.52 -20.40 -6.53
N GLY A 82 10.08 -21.04 -5.50
CA GLY A 82 9.82 -22.45 -5.20
C GLY A 82 10.62 -22.96 -3.99
N VAL A 83 9.95 -23.70 -3.11
CA VAL A 83 10.53 -24.23 -1.87
C VAL A 83 10.26 -25.73 -1.73
N ILE A 84 11.20 -26.43 -1.10
CA ILE A 84 11.07 -27.82 -0.67
C ILE A 84 10.93 -27.84 0.85
N ALA A 85 9.93 -28.58 1.34
CA ALA A 85 9.74 -28.81 2.76
C ALA A 85 10.66 -29.94 3.25
N HIS A 86 11.58 -29.60 4.14
CA HIS A 86 12.39 -30.54 4.91
C HIS A 86 11.68 -30.81 6.24
N ASN A 87 10.87 -31.85 6.27
CA ASN A 87 9.98 -32.13 7.40
C ASN A 87 10.72 -32.81 8.55
N LEU A 88 10.41 -32.40 9.78
CA LEU A 88 10.91 -33.07 11.00
C LEU A 88 10.39 -34.51 11.11
N LEU A 89 9.14 -34.73 10.69
CA LEU A 89 8.45 -36.01 10.77
C LEU A 89 8.35 -36.62 9.39
N ASN A 90 8.46 -37.95 9.33
CA ASN A 90 8.24 -38.72 8.11
C ASN A 90 6.76 -39.14 8.00
N ALA A 91 6.38 -39.68 6.84
CA ALA A 91 5.00 -40.11 6.59
C ALA A 91 4.55 -41.28 7.49
N GLU A 92 5.48 -42.01 8.10
CA GLU A 92 5.22 -43.14 9.00
C GLU A 92 5.20 -42.72 10.49
N SER A 93 5.42 -41.45 10.79
CA SER A 93 5.45 -40.93 12.15
C SER A 93 4.04 -40.95 12.75
N SER A 94 3.88 -41.60 13.91
CA SER A 94 2.64 -41.61 14.67
C SER A 94 2.79 -40.82 15.97
N PHE A 95 1.80 -39.99 16.27
CA PHE A 95 1.72 -39.30 17.56
C PHE A 95 1.04 -40.21 18.57
N ALA A 96 1.78 -40.64 19.59
CA ALA A 96 1.19 -41.35 20.71
C ALA A 96 0.46 -40.36 21.63
N PRO A 97 -0.73 -40.71 22.16
CA PRO A 97 -1.40 -39.90 23.17
C PRO A 97 -0.49 -39.68 24.38
N LEU A 98 -0.47 -38.47 24.93
CA LEU A 98 0.27 -38.15 26.14
C LEU A 98 -0.33 -38.93 27.32
N VAL A 99 0.39 -39.93 27.83
CA VAL A 99 -0.04 -40.69 29.02
C VAL A 99 0.24 -39.85 30.26
N ARG A 100 -0.78 -39.64 31.09
CA ARG A 100 -0.64 -38.89 32.34
C ARG A 100 0.38 -39.58 33.26
N PRO A 101 1.46 -38.92 33.67
CA PRO A 101 2.43 -39.52 34.58
C PRO A 101 1.77 -39.79 35.95
N GLN A 102 2.02 -40.97 36.51
CA GLN A 102 1.56 -41.32 37.86
C GLN A 102 2.49 -40.70 38.90
N ILE A 103 2.30 -39.41 39.15
CA ILE A 103 3.01 -38.65 40.18
C ILE A 103 2.06 -38.30 41.32
N THR A 104 2.60 -38.27 42.55
CA THR A 104 1.83 -37.97 43.79
C THR A 104 1.34 -36.51 43.85
N VAL A 105 1.79 -35.66 42.93
CA VAL A 105 1.42 -34.24 42.85
C VAL A 105 0.15 -34.09 42.01
N PRO A 106 -0.82 -33.23 42.40
CA PRO A 106 -2.01 -32.95 41.60
C PRO A 106 -1.62 -32.40 40.22
N VAL A 107 -2.02 -33.11 39.17
CA VAL A 107 -1.85 -32.71 37.77
C VAL A 107 -3.15 -32.07 37.28
N THR A 108 -3.12 -30.84 36.78
CA THR A 108 -4.28 -30.21 36.13
C THR A 108 -4.13 -30.26 34.62
N THR A 109 -5.15 -30.76 33.92
CA THR A 109 -5.22 -30.70 32.45
C THR A 109 -5.83 -29.36 32.06
N ILE A 110 -5.07 -28.55 31.33
CA ILE A 110 -5.57 -27.33 30.70
C ILE A 110 -5.77 -27.63 29.23
N GLN A 111 -6.95 -27.33 28.68
CA GLN A 111 -7.17 -27.44 27.25
C GLN A 111 -6.40 -26.33 26.54
N TYR A 112 -5.70 -26.69 25.46
CA TYR A 112 -5.01 -25.72 24.60
C TYR A 112 -6.07 -25.02 23.73
N ALA A 113 -6.86 -24.14 24.33
CA ALA A 113 -7.89 -23.40 23.63
C ALA A 113 -7.29 -22.07 23.15
N PHE A 114 -7.05 -22.00 21.83
CA PHE A 114 -7.26 -20.75 21.11
C PHE A 114 -8.70 -20.29 21.41
N ASP A 115 -8.90 -18.98 21.51
CA ASP A 115 -10.23 -18.34 21.57
C ASP A 115 -11.15 -18.95 20.50
N GLU A 116 -11.98 -19.91 20.90
CA GLU A 116 -12.96 -20.53 20.02
C GLU A 116 -14.17 -19.59 19.98
N SER A 117 -14.17 -18.66 19.03
CA SER A 117 -15.28 -17.75 18.83
C SER A 117 -16.52 -18.56 18.38
N HIS A 118 -17.46 -18.79 19.29
CA HIS A 118 -18.72 -19.45 18.93
C HIS A 118 -19.56 -18.52 18.05
N ASN A 119 -19.93 -19.01 16.86
CA ASN A 119 -20.77 -18.26 15.93
C ASN A 119 -22.23 -18.20 16.43
N LEU A 120 -22.54 -17.15 17.20
CA LEU A 120 -23.89 -16.89 17.74
C LEU A 120 -24.84 -16.24 16.74
N LYS A 121 -24.38 -15.90 15.52
CA LYS A 121 -25.21 -15.22 14.51
C LYS A 121 -26.44 -16.06 14.14
N GLY A 122 -26.25 -17.36 13.89
CA GLY A 122 -27.35 -18.28 13.55
C GLY A 122 -28.43 -18.34 14.65
N PRO A 123 -28.07 -18.70 15.89
CA PRO A 123 -29.00 -18.74 17.02
C PRO A 123 -29.73 -17.41 17.28
N LEU A 124 -29.02 -16.27 17.19
CA LEU A 124 -29.61 -14.95 17.43
C LEU A 124 -30.58 -14.53 16.31
N VAL A 125 -30.25 -14.83 15.05
CA VAL A 125 -31.18 -14.59 13.92
C VAL A 125 -32.43 -15.46 14.05
N ALA A 126 -32.29 -16.73 14.44
CA ALA A 126 -33.44 -17.60 14.69
C ALA A 126 -34.32 -17.09 15.83
N ALA A 127 -33.73 -16.61 16.92
CA ALA A 127 -34.46 -16.00 18.03
C ALA A 127 -35.19 -14.71 17.61
N ALA A 128 -34.54 -13.85 16.82
CA ALA A 128 -35.14 -12.62 16.31
C ALA A 128 -36.34 -12.91 15.39
N LEU A 129 -36.24 -13.90 14.49
CA LEU A 129 -37.35 -14.33 13.64
C LEU A 129 -38.53 -14.88 14.46
N LEU A 130 -38.24 -15.65 15.50
CA LEU A 130 -39.28 -16.21 16.37
C LEU A 130 -40.01 -15.11 17.16
N LEU A 131 -39.27 -14.12 17.68
CA LEU A 131 -39.86 -12.96 18.34
C LEU A 131 -40.73 -12.14 17.39
N MET A 132 -40.31 -11.96 16.14
CA MET A 132 -41.10 -11.26 15.13
C MET A 132 -42.41 -12.00 14.83
N VAL A 133 -42.38 -13.34 14.68
CA VAL A 133 -43.60 -14.14 14.49
C VAL A 133 -44.53 -14.01 15.71
N LEU A 134 -43.99 -14.07 16.93
CA LEU A 134 -44.80 -13.89 18.13
C LEU A 134 -45.42 -12.49 18.22
N ASP A 135 -44.68 -11.44 17.85
CA ASP A 135 -45.19 -10.07 17.83
C ASP A 135 -46.33 -9.91 16.81
N THR A 136 -46.17 -10.48 15.60
CA THR A 136 -47.25 -10.47 14.60
C THR A 136 -48.50 -11.21 15.09
N LEU A 137 -48.35 -12.34 15.78
CA LEU A 137 -49.48 -13.07 16.39
C LEU A 137 -50.14 -12.26 17.50
N ALA A 138 -49.36 -11.55 18.31
CA ALA A 138 -49.88 -10.65 19.35
C ALA A 138 -50.68 -9.50 18.75
N VAL A 139 -50.17 -8.87 17.68
CA VAL A 139 -50.89 -7.82 16.93
C VAL A 139 -52.17 -8.36 16.30
N PHE A 140 -52.15 -9.56 15.72
CA PHE A 140 -53.36 -10.20 15.19
C PHE A 140 -54.39 -10.51 16.29
N TRP A 141 -53.92 -10.92 17.48
CA TRP A 141 -54.80 -11.19 18.61
C TRP A 141 -55.44 -9.90 19.15
N MET A 142 -54.65 -8.83 19.34
CA MET A 142 -55.14 -7.51 19.73
C MET A 142 -56.05 -6.88 18.68
N GLY A 143 -55.78 -7.15 17.39
CA GLY A 143 -56.60 -6.74 16.24
C GLY A 143 -57.98 -7.42 16.15
N GLY A 144 -58.31 -8.29 17.12
CA GLY A 144 -59.67 -8.81 17.28
C GLY A 144 -60.01 -10.00 16.39
N LEU A 145 -59.02 -10.76 15.90
CA LEU A 145 -59.24 -11.94 15.04
C LEU A 145 -60.17 -13.00 15.69
N PHE A 146 -60.28 -13.01 17.02
CA PHE A 146 -61.18 -13.89 17.79
C PHE A 146 -62.45 -13.19 18.33
N SER A 147 -62.64 -11.89 18.09
CA SER A 147 -63.88 -11.20 18.44
C SER A 147 -64.95 -11.50 17.38
N ARG A 148 -65.72 -12.56 17.59
CA ARG A 148 -66.95 -12.85 16.84
C ARG A 148 -67.95 -11.69 17.01
N ARG A 149 -67.87 -10.70 16.15
CA ARG A 149 -69.00 -9.80 15.85
C ARG A 149 -68.95 -9.35 14.39
N PRO A 150 -69.96 -9.65 13.58
CA PRO A 150 -69.96 -9.29 12.17
C PRO A 150 -70.40 -7.83 12.07
N ARG A 151 -69.51 -6.93 11.67
CA ARG A 151 -69.96 -5.64 11.14
C ARG A 151 -69.00 -5.13 10.06
N ARG A 152 -69.52 -5.22 8.84
CA ARG A 152 -69.22 -4.47 7.61
C ARG A 152 -67.76 -4.41 7.18
N ALA A 153 -67.48 -5.27 6.19
CA ALA A 153 -66.42 -5.14 5.22
C ALA A 153 -66.31 -3.70 4.69
N GLY A 154 -65.08 -3.17 4.66
CA GLY A 154 -64.82 -1.88 4.04
C GLY A 154 -63.35 -1.47 3.99
N THR A 155 -62.58 -1.70 5.06
CA THR A 155 -61.23 -1.08 5.13
C THR A 155 -60.11 -1.93 5.73
N ALA A 156 -60.42 -3.02 6.46
CA ALA A 156 -59.39 -3.83 7.13
C ALA A 156 -58.70 -4.89 6.23
N ALA A 157 -59.32 -5.27 5.11
CA ALA A 157 -58.72 -6.21 4.15
C ALA A 157 -57.68 -5.55 3.23
N ALA A 158 -57.72 -4.22 3.10
CA ALA A 158 -56.74 -3.46 2.32
C ALA A 158 -55.41 -3.30 3.07
N THR A 159 -55.45 -3.20 4.40
CA THR A 159 -54.26 -3.08 5.26
C THR A 159 -53.50 -4.40 5.42
N THR A 160 -54.19 -5.55 5.43
CA THR A 160 -53.53 -6.87 5.51
C THR A 160 -52.91 -7.30 4.17
N ALA A 161 -53.54 -6.95 3.04
CA ALA A 161 -52.95 -7.17 1.72
C ALA A 161 -51.74 -6.25 1.46
N ALA A 162 -51.78 -4.99 1.92
CA ALA A 162 -50.64 -4.08 1.84
C ALA A 162 -49.46 -4.53 2.72
N LEU A 163 -49.73 -5.11 3.91
CA LEU A 163 -48.68 -5.63 4.78
C LEU A 163 -48.04 -6.92 4.23
N LEU A 164 -48.81 -7.78 3.56
CA LEU A 164 -48.27 -8.99 2.90
C LEU A 164 -47.48 -8.68 1.63
N ILE A 165 -47.82 -7.61 0.90
CA ILE A 165 -47.03 -7.12 -0.25
C ILE A 165 -45.75 -6.42 0.24
N ALA A 166 -45.80 -5.66 1.35
CA ALA A 166 -44.61 -5.09 1.97
C ALA A 166 -43.68 -6.18 2.55
N LEU A 167 -44.24 -7.28 3.09
CA LEU A 167 -43.46 -8.41 3.59
C LEU A 167 -42.88 -9.27 2.45
N GLY A 168 -43.58 -9.38 1.31
CA GLY A 168 -43.06 -10.00 0.09
C GLY A 168 -41.94 -9.19 -0.57
N ALA A 169 -42.00 -7.86 -0.51
CA ALA A 169 -40.96 -6.98 -1.01
C ALA A 169 -39.66 -7.04 -0.18
N LEU A 170 -39.73 -7.37 1.12
CA LEU A 170 -38.54 -7.58 1.95
C LEU A 170 -37.86 -8.94 1.72
N VAL A 171 -38.59 -9.97 1.27
CA VAL A 171 -38.04 -11.33 1.05
C VAL A 171 -37.57 -11.53 -0.41
N GLY A 172 -38.07 -10.72 -1.35
CA GLY A 172 -37.73 -10.80 -2.78
C GLY A 172 -36.39 -10.15 -3.19
N HIS A 173 -35.69 -9.46 -2.29
CA HIS A 173 -34.30 -9.05 -2.51
C HIS A 173 -33.34 -10.17 -2.08
N THR A 174 -33.46 -11.32 -2.73
CA THR A 174 -32.32 -12.24 -2.83
C THR A 174 -31.33 -11.61 -3.78
N ASP A 175 -30.48 -10.74 -3.25
CA ASP A 175 -29.26 -10.32 -3.91
C ASP A 175 -28.47 -11.58 -4.29
N ILE A 176 -28.28 -11.74 -5.59
CA ILE A 176 -27.30 -12.66 -6.15
C ILE A 176 -25.97 -12.28 -5.52
N ALA A 177 -25.36 -13.24 -4.83
CA ALA A 177 -24.10 -13.14 -4.12
C ALA A 177 -23.07 -12.24 -4.85
N ARG A 178 -22.96 -10.99 -4.39
CA ARG A 178 -21.74 -10.20 -4.53
C ARG A 178 -20.86 -10.59 -3.35
N ALA A 179 -19.78 -11.31 -3.64
CA ALA A 179 -18.67 -11.44 -2.74
C ALA A 179 -17.90 -10.11 -2.76
N ASP A 180 -18.25 -9.21 -1.85
CA ASP A 180 -17.39 -8.13 -1.34
C ASP A 180 -18.14 -7.43 -0.22
N ASP A 181 -17.92 -7.90 1.01
CA ASP A 181 -18.07 -7.11 2.23
C ASP A 181 -17.41 -7.90 3.37
N ALA A 182 -16.09 -8.02 3.30
CA ALA A 182 -15.27 -8.35 4.45
C ALA A 182 -15.22 -7.12 5.38
N LYS A 183 -16.33 -6.80 6.03
CA LYS A 183 -16.31 -5.99 7.26
C LYS A 183 -16.14 -6.92 8.44
N SER A 184 -14.92 -7.42 8.61
CA SER A 184 -14.45 -8.00 9.87
C SER A 184 -14.45 -6.91 10.94
N GLY A 185 -15.14 -7.14 12.05
CA GLY A 185 -15.37 -6.20 13.14
C GLY A 185 -14.17 -5.91 14.04
N ASP A 186 -12.97 -5.75 13.46
CA ASP A 186 -11.73 -5.40 14.16
C ASP A 186 -11.32 -3.92 13.93
N ALA A 187 -12.24 -3.06 13.50
CA ALA A 187 -11.96 -1.65 13.23
C ALA A 187 -11.62 -0.88 14.52
N LYS A 188 -10.34 -0.51 14.65
CA LYS A 188 -9.86 0.48 15.62
C LYS A 188 -10.10 1.90 15.08
N PRO A 189 -10.15 2.94 15.93
CA PRO A 189 -10.19 4.32 15.47
C PRO A 189 -8.97 4.61 14.57
N GLY A 190 -9.21 4.92 13.29
CA GLY A 190 -8.17 5.13 12.27
C GLY A 190 -8.18 4.09 11.14
N ASP A 191 -8.82 2.94 11.34
CA ASP A 191 -8.89 1.89 10.31
C ASP A 191 -9.76 2.31 9.12
N GLU A 192 -10.81 3.14 9.30
CA GLU A 192 -11.54 3.68 8.14
C GLU A 192 -10.65 4.56 7.24
N ARG A 193 -9.77 5.37 7.83
CA ARG A 193 -8.86 6.24 7.07
C ARG A 193 -7.75 5.44 6.41
N ALA A 194 -7.22 4.43 7.10
CA ALA A 194 -6.26 3.48 6.54
C ALA A 194 -6.87 2.65 5.39
N ILE A 195 -8.13 2.20 5.52
CA ILE A 195 -8.84 1.47 4.46
C ILE A 195 -9.07 2.39 3.25
N GLU A 196 -9.47 3.63 3.47
CA GLU A 196 -9.64 4.62 2.41
C GLU A 196 -8.31 4.91 1.68
N ASP A 197 -7.22 5.08 2.46
CA ASP A 197 -5.86 5.33 1.98
C ASP A 197 -5.29 4.15 1.18
N ILE A 198 -5.65 2.91 1.52
CA ILE A 198 -5.26 1.69 0.77
C ILE A 198 -6.08 1.52 -0.51
N SER A 199 -7.36 1.94 -0.51
CA SER A 199 -8.29 1.67 -1.62
C SER A 199 -8.04 2.50 -2.88
N LYS A 200 -7.41 3.68 -2.75
CA LYS A 200 -7.10 4.59 -3.85
C LYS A 200 -5.77 5.30 -3.63
N THR A 201 -4.92 5.25 -4.64
CA THR A 201 -3.68 6.04 -4.72
C THR A 201 -3.98 7.52 -4.46
N ARG A 202 -3.32 8.13 -3.48
CA ARG A 202 -3.48 9.56 -3.16
C ARG A 202 -2.14 10.18 -2.78
N ILE A 203 -2.06 11.50 -2.87
CA ILE A 203 -0.85 12.26 -2.52
C ILE A 203 -0.96 12.68 -1.05
N GLY A 204 0.09 12.44 -0.27
CA GLY A 204 0.19 12.93 1.11
C GLY A 204 0.84 14.32 1.15
N TYR A 205 0.46 15.16 2.11
CA TYR A 205 1.23 16.37 2.44
C TYR A 205 1.52 16.46 3.94
N VAL A 206 2.74 16.86 4.30
CA VAL A 206 3.15 16.98 5.70
C VAL A 206 2.48 18.19 6.35
N GLN A 207 1.85 17.98 7.51
CA GLN A 207 1.31 19.07 8.31
C GLN A 207 2.43 19.88 8.96
N THR A 208 2.45 21.19 8.69
CA THR A 208 3.45 22.11 9.25
C THR A 208 3.00 22.70 10.58
N GLY A 209 1.68 22.78 10.81
CA GLY A 209 1.08 23.49 11.94
C GLY A 209 0.76 24.95 11.63
N ASP A 210 1.23 25.49 10.49
CA ASP A 210 0.77 26.77 9.95
C ASP A 210 -0.44 26.52 9.03
N ARG A 211 -1.61 27.02 9.46
CA ARG A 211 -2.86 26.89 8.71
C ARG A 211 -2.79 27.44 7.29
N SER A 212 -2.03 28.51 7.05
CA SER A 212 -1.89 29.08 5.72
C SER A 212 -1.11 28.14 4.81
N VAL A 213 0.02 27.61 5.28
CA VAL A 213 0.86 26.69 4.51
C VAL A 213 0.11 25.38 4.25
N ASP A 214 -0.55 24.85 5.26
CA ASP A 214 -1.32 23.61 5.16
C ASP A 214 -2.52 23.78 4.20
N SER A 215 -3.24 24.91 4.25
CA SER A 215 -4.36 25.19 3.33
C SER A 215 -3.94 25.33 1.88
N ILE A 216 -2.77 25.96 1.62
CA ILE A 216 -2.24 26.11 0.27
C ILE A 216 -1.75 24.77 -0.26
N SER A 217 -1.10 23.97 0.60
CA SER A 217 -0.65 22.62 0.25
C SER A 217 -1.82 21.73 -0.13
N GLN A 218 -2.90 21.76 0.67
CA GLN A 218 -4.13 21.04 0.37
C GLN A 218 -4.75 21.50 -0.97
N ALA A 219 -5.02 22.80 -1.13
CA ALA A 219 -5.63 23.34 -2.35
C ALA A 219 -4.75 23.08 -3.58
N GLY A 220 -3.43 23.16 -3.43
CA GLY A 220 -2.44 22.83 -4.46
C GLY A 220 -2.55 21.40 -4.93
N LEU A 221 -2.52 20.45 -4.01
CA LEU A 221 -2.63 19.04 -4.35
C LEU A 221 -4.03 18.67 -4.86
N GLU A 222 -5.10 19.32 -4.39
CA GLU A 222 -6.44 19.13 -4.93
C GLU A 222 -6.53 19.62 -6.38
N GLY A 223 -5.93 20.77 -6.68
CA GLY A 223 -5.80 21.29 -8.05
C GLY A 223 -5.02 20.35 -8.96
N LEU A 224 -3.89 19.81 -8.48
CA LEU A 224 -3.11 18.81 -9.20
C LEU A 224 -3.91 17.52 -9.43
N THR A 225 -4.62 17.01 -8.42
CA THR A 225 -5.48 15.82 -8.55
C THR A 225 -6.57 16.03 -9.60
N ARG A 226 -7.23 17.20 -9.61
CA ARG A 226 -8.23 17.55 -10.63
C ARG A 226 -7.61 17.54 -12.03
N PHE A 227 -6.42 18.12 -12.18
CA PHE A 227 -5.71 18.16 -13.45
C PHE A 227 -5.24 16.77 -13.93
N LEU A 228 -4.79 15.91 -13.01
CA LEU A 228 -4.45 14.52 -13.30
C LEU A 228 -5.66 13.74 -13.86
N ILE A 229 -6.82 13.87 -13.22
CA ILE A 229 -8.07 13.23 -13.67
C ILE A 229 -8.48 13.75 -15.05
N GLU A 230 -8.31 15.05 -15.31
CA GLU A 230 -8.68 15.65 -16.59
C GLU A 230 -7.75 15.24 -17.74
N LYS A 231 -6.44 15.07 -17.46
CA LYS A 231 -5.41 14.88 -18.51
C LYS A 231 -4.91 13.45 -18.65
N THR A 232 -5.19 12.57 -17.68
CA THR A 232 -4.67 11.20 -17.64
C THR A 232 -5.77 10.19 -17.31
N ALA A 233 -5.46 8.89 -17.41
CA ALA A 233 -6.36 7.83 -16.96
C ALA A 233 -6.22 7.52 -15.45
N LEU A 234 -5.33 8.24 -14.74
CA LEU A 234 -5.16 8.10 -13.31
C LEU A 234 -6.30 8.84 -12.59
N GLU A 235 -6.96 8.15 -11.65
CA GLU A 235 -7.98 8.74 -10.77
C GLU A 235 -7.52 8.70 -9.31
N PRO A 236 -6.64 9.62 -8.87
CA PRO A 236 -6.20 9.65 -7.49
C PRO A 236 -7.34 10.00 -6.53
N GLY A 237 -7.25 9.52 -5.30
CA GLY A 237 -8.08 9.98 -4.19
C GLY A 237 -7.78 11.43 -3.80
N ALA A 238 -8.59 11.97 -2.88
CA ALA A 238 -8.34 13.28 -2.30
C ALA A 238 -6.97 13.30 -1.57
N PRO A 239 -6.21 14.42 -1.64
CA PRO A 239 -4.95 14.53 -0.90
C PRO A 239 -5.18 14.40 0.60
N ALA A 240 -4.26 13.71 1.29
CA ALA A 240 -4.34 13.49 2.73
C ALA A 240 -3.27 14.29 3.46
N SER A 241 -3.63 14.91 4.57
CA SER A 241 -2.66 15.46 5.51
C SER A 241 -1.98 14.33 6.28
N VAL A 242 -0.68 14.44 6.49
CA VAL A 242 0.18 13.40 7.05
C VAL A 242 0.96 13.95 8.25
N ASP A 243 0.81 13.30 9.41
CA ASP A 243 1.71 13.44 10.56
C ASP A 243 2.81 12.38 10.46
N ILE A 244 4.01 12.81 10.07
CA ILE A 244 5.19 11.95 9.88
C ILE A 244 5.61 11.17 11.14
N SER A 245 5.15 11.58 12.32
CA SER A 245 5.47 10.91 13.58
C SER A 245 4.53 9.73 13.87
N LYS A 246 3.30 9.77 13.33
CA LYS A 246 2.22 8.84 13.71
C LYS A 246 1.73 8.02 12.52
N ASP A 247 1.52 8.65 11.38
CA ASP A 247 0.78 8.09 10.26
C ASP A 247 1.63 7.13 9.41
N GLN A 248 0.98 6.15 8.80
CA GLN A 248 1.63 5.14 7.98
C GLN A 248 2.00 5.71 6.60
N LEU A 249 3.27 6.09 6.43
CA LEU A 249 3.76 6.77 5.21
C LEU A 249 3.69 5.91 3.95
N ALA A 250 3.79 4.58 4.10
CA ALA A 250 3.81 3.63 2.98
C ALA A 250 2.53 3.62 2.12
N PHE A 251 1.45 4.27 2.57
CA PHE A 251 0.22 4.40 1.78
C PHE A 251 0.29 5.46 0.69
N TYR A 252 1.29 6.36 0.75
CA TYR A 252 1.42 7.47 -0.19
C TYR A 252 2.62 7.21 -1.10
N PRO A 253 2.44 7.06 -2.43
CA PRO A 253 3.59 6.99 -3.33
C PRO A 253 4.41 8.28 -3.27
N LEU A 254 3.72 9.43 -3.17
CA LEU A 254 4.29 10.77 -3.07
C LEU A 254 3.85 11.46 -1.77
N ILE A 255 4.83 11.98 -1.03
CA ILE A 255 4.60 12.91 0.07
C ILE A 255 5.19 14.28 -0.32
N TYR A 256 4.33 15.29 -0.41
CA TYR A 256 4.73 16.69 -0.53
C TYR A 256 5.08 17.24 0.86
N TRP A 257 6.27 17.84 1.00
CA TRP A 257 6.73 18.42 2.25
C TRP A 257 7.09 19.90 2.05
N PRO A 258 6.17 20.83 2.39
CA PRO A 258 6.50 22.24 2.42
C PRO A 258 7.43 22.54 3.59
N ILE A 259 8.59 23.12 3.31
CA ILE A 259 9.55 23.49 4.35
C ILE A 259 9.20 24.86 4.90
N ASP A 260 8.77 24.87 6.17
CA ASP A 260 8.54 26.08 6.93
C ASP A 260 9.65 26.24 7.99
N PRO A 261 10.46 27.32 7.95
CA PRO A 261 11.48 27.59 8.96
C PRO A 261 10.92 27.82 10.37
N ALA A 262 9.62 28.14 10.50
CA ALA A 262 8.96 28.31 11.80
C ALA A 262 8.41 27.00 12.39
N ALA A 263 8.25 25.95 11.55
CA ALA A 263 7.75 24.66 12.02
C ALA A 263 8.71 24.02 13.04
N PRO A 264 8.21 23.25 14.03
CA PRO A 264 9.08 22.49 14.93
C PRO A 264 9.97 21.50 14.18
N MET A 265 11.20 21.28 14.67
CA MET A 265 12.08 20.27 14.08
C MET A 265 11.48 18.87 14.31
N PRO A 266 11.39 18.01 13.27
CA PRO A 266 10.95 16.64 13.46
C PRO A 266 11.82 15.88 14.47
N SER A 267 11.19 15.02 15.27
CA SER A 267 11.94 14.15 16.18
C SER A 267 12.79 13.15 15.40
N GLN A 268 13.88 12.64 16.00
CA GLN A 268 14.72 11.63 15.37
C GLN A 268 13.94 10.38 14.94
N ALA A 269 12.92 9.99 15.73
CA ALA A 269 12.04 8.88 15.38
C ALA A 269 11.18 9.18 14.14
N ALA A 270 10.68 10.42 13.99
CA ALA A 270 9.94 10.83 12.80
C ALA A 270 10.86 10.86 11.55
N ILE A 271 12.09 11.36 11.69
CA ILE A 271 13.07 11.38 10.61
C ILE A 271 13.41 9.94 10.16
N ALA A 272 13.61 9.02 11.10
CA ALA A 272 13.87 7.61 10.79
C ALA A 272 12.70 6.94 10.03
N ARG A 273 11.45 7.33 10.32
CA ARG A 273 10.28 6.84 9.56
C ARG A 273 10.28 7.35 8.11
N VAL A 274 10.65 8.60 7.89
CA VAL A 274 10.78 9.17 6.55
C VAL A 274 11.93 8.53 5.78
N ASP A 275 13.07 8.29 6.44
CA ASP A 275 14.21 7.55 5.87
C ASP A 275 13.79 6.13 5.42
N ALA A 276 13.11 5.38 6.30
CA ALA A 276 12.59 4.05 5.97
C ALA A 276 11.57 4.08 4.81
N TYR A 277 10.71 5.10 4.78
CA TYR A 277 9.76 5.31 3.68
C TYR A 277 10.46 5.52 2.34
N MET A 278 11.47 6.38 2.29
CA MET A 278 12.28 6.62 1.09
C MET A 278 13.04 5.36 0.65
N GLN A 279 13.59 4.59 1.59
CA GLN A 279 14.26 3.32 1.30
C GLN A 279 13.30 2.23 0.81
N GLN A 280 12.01 2.34 1.07
CA GLN A 280 10.98 1.37 0.63
C GLN A 280 10.32 1.76 -0.70
N GLY A 281 10.85 2.75 -1.41
CA GLY A 281 10.37 3.18 -2.73
C GLY A 281 9.37 4.34 -2.69
N GLY A 282 9.12 4.92 -1.51
CA GLY A 282 8.40 6.18 -1.39
C GLY A 282 9.22 7.37 -1.89
N THR A 283 8.57 8.43 -2.37
CA THR A 283 9.24 9.67 -2.76
C THR A 283 8.76 10.85 -1.93
N VAL A 284 9.71 11.63 -1.42
CA VAL A 284 9.42 12.90 -0.75
C VAL A 284 9.80 14.07 -1.67
N LEU A 285 8.85 14.96 -1.92
CA LEU A 285 9.05 16.22 -2.63
C LEU A 285 9.13 17.36 -1.62
N PHE A 286 10.35 17.79 -1.33
CA PHE A 286 10.63 18.93 -0.46
C PHE A 286 10.50 20.24 -1.24
N ASP A 287 9.79 21.21 -0.69
CA ASP A 287 9.56 22.50 -1.32
C ASP A 287 9.88 23.63 -0.35
N THR A 288 10.97 24.37 -0.61
CA THR A 288 11.41 25.48 0.24
C THR A 288 10.66 26.79 -0.05
N ARG A 289 9.97 26.87 -1.19
CA ARG A 289 9.10 28.00 -1.59
C ARG A 289 9.75 29.38 -1.53
N ASP A 290 11.05 29.46 -1.72
CA ASP A 290 11.87 30.63 -1.38
C ASP A 290 12.83 31.05 -2.50
N GLN A 291 12.54 30.68 -3.75
CA GLN A 291 13.36 30.99 -4.93
C GLN A 291 13.82 32.46 -5.03
N PHE A 292 13.00 33.42 -4.58
CA PHE A 292 13.33 34.85 -4.60
C PHE A 292 13.75 35.43 -3.24
N ALA A 293 13.83 34.61 -2.18
CA ALA A 293 14.24 35.06 -0.85
C ALA A 293 15.76 35.31 -0.75
N THR A 294 16.55 34.83 -1.71
CA THR A 294 17.97 35.17 -1.82
C THR A 294 18.11 36.58 -2.41
N GLY A 295 18.27 37.57 -1.52
CA GLY A 295 18.51 38.96 -1.91
C GLY A 295 19.79 39.15 -2.75
N ILE A 296 19.95 40.33 -3.34
CA ILE A 296 21.11 40.72 -4.13
C ILE A 296 22.37 40.68 -3.24
N GLY A 297 23.24 39.69 -3.46
CA GLY A 297 24.43 39.39 -2.64
C GLY A 297 24.57 37.91 -2.22
N ALA A 298 23.88 36.99 -2.91
CA ALA A 298 23.67 35.59 -2.54
C ALA A 298 24.96 34.75 -2.34
N GLU A 299 25.47 34.75 -1.11
CA GLU A 299 26.29 33.65 -0.55
C GLU A 299 25.61 32.96 0.65
N GLN A 300 24.47 33.48 1.14
CA GLN A 300 23.79 32.95 2.32
C GLN A 300 22.54 32.17 1.95
N ALA A 301 22.39 30.99 2.55
CA ALA A 301 21.19 30.18 2.41
C ALA A 301 20.01 30.88 3.09
N SER A 302 18.82 30.77 2.49
CA SER A 302 17.58 31.22 3.11
C SER A 302 17.24 30.38 4.35
N PRO A 303 16.41 30.90 5.28
CA PRO A 303 15.99 30.13 6.46
C PRO A 303 15.31 28.79 6.14
N ALA A 304 14.53 28.71 5.04
CA ALA A 304 13.90 27.46 4.62
C ALA A 304 14.93 26.47 4.03
N THR A 305 15.94 26.94 3.31
CA THR A 305 17.06 26.10 2.85
C THR A 305 17.90 25.59 4.02
N GLU A 306 18.18 26.43 5.03
CA GLU A 306 18.87 26.00 6.26
C GLU A 306 18.05 24.93 7.00
N ARG A 307 16.74 25.15 7.17
CA ARG A 307 15.85 24.17 7.78
C ARG A 307 15.84 22.85 7.03
N LEU A 308 15.80 22.89 5.69
CA LEU A 308 15.88 21.69 4.88
C LEU A 308 17.22 20.96 5.09
N ARG A 309 18.35 21.68 5.15
CA ARG A 309 19.66 21.07 5.44
C ARG A 309 19.69 20.38 6.80
N ASP A 310 19.09 20.98 7.82
CA ASP A 310 18.98 20.35 9.15
C ASP A 310 18.16 19.04 9.09
N ILE A 311 17.08 19.01 8.30
CA ILE A 311 16.26 17.81 8.11
C ILE A 311 17.07 16.74 7.34
N LEU A 312 17.69 17.12 6.22
CA LEU A 312 18.47 16.21 5.38
C LEU A 312 19.73 15.68 6.08
N GLY A 313 20.34 16.46 6.99
CA GLY A 313 21.52 16.04 7.76
C GLY A 313 21.27 14.85 8.70
N ASN A 314 19.99 14.53 8.94
CA ASN A 314 19.57 13.38 9.74
C ASN A 314 18.95 12.25 8.88
N LEU A 315 18.95 12.40 7.55
CA LEU A 315 18.44 11.41 6.59
C LEU A 315 19.60 10.79 5.80
N ASN A 316 19.45 9.53 5.37
CA ASN A 316 20.43 8.92 4.47
C ASN A 316 20.13 9.31 3.03
N VAL A 317 20.49 10.56 2.67
CA VAL A 317 20.20 11.13 1.36
C VAL A 317 21.30 10.79 0.37
N PRO A 318 20.96 10.27 -0.84
CA PRO A 318 21.96 10.07 -1.89
C PRO A 318 22.54 11.42 -2.35
N ALA A 319 23.65 11.38 -3.10
CA ALA A 319 24.13 12.57 -3.80
C ALA A 319 23.00 13.16 -4.65
N LEU A 320 22.89 14.49 -4.69
CA LEU A 320 21.84 15.22 -5.41
C LEU A 320 22.41 15.92 -6.63
N GLU A 321 21.64 15.96 -7.71
CA GLU A 321 21.94 16.75 -8.90
C GLU A 321 20.67 17.46 -9.40
N PRO A 322 20.79 18.60 -10.10
CA PRO A 322 19.68 19.16 -10.86
C PRO A 322 19.20 18.13 -11.89
N VAL A 323 17.89 18.03 -12.12
CA VAL A 323 17.33 17.09 -13.11
C VAL A 323 18.05 17.26 -14.46
N PRO A 324 18.79 16.24 -14.93
CA PRO A 324 19.44 16.29 -16.24
C PRO A 324 18.44 16.44 -17.39
N GLU A 325 18.85 17.03 -18.51
CA GLU A 325 17.97 17.23 -19.68
C GLU A 325 17.39 15.91 -20.21
N ASP A 326 18.18 14.84 -20.18
CA ASP A 326 17.82 13.51 -20.66
C ASP A 326 17.11 12.63 -19.61
N HIS A 327 16.94 13.13 -18.38
CA HIS A 327 16.30 12.43 -17.29
C HIS A 327 14.85 12.03 -17.63
N VAL A 328 14.39 10.87 -17.16
CA VAL A 328 13.05 10.33 -17.47
C VAL A 328 11.93 11.28 -17.08
N LEU A 329 12.12 12.02 -15.98
CA LEU A 329 11.18 12.99 -15.44
C LEU A 329 10.84 14.11 -16.45
N THR A 330 11.76 14.48 -17.36
CA THR A 330 11.52 15.49 -18.42
C THR A 330 10.58 14.99 -19.51
N LYS A 331 10.32 13.68 -19.57
CA LYS A 331 9.53 13.00 -20.63
C LYS A 331 8.61 11.90 -20.10
N SER A 332 8.23 11.98 -18.83
CA SER A 332 7.39 10.97 -18.18
C SER A 332 5.94 11.00 -18.66
N PHE A 333 5.40 12.19 -18.97
CA PHE A 333 4.08 12.32 -19.63
C PHE A 333 4.10 13.44 -20.67
N TYR A 334 4.43 14.66 -20.23
CA TYR A 334 4.76 15.80 -21.06
C TYR A 334 6.26 15.88 -21.30
N ILE A 335 6.65 16.53 -22.40
CA ILE A 335 8.04 16.95 -22.62
C ILE A 335 8.21 18.32 -21.96
N LEU A 336 9.04 18.37 -20.92
CA LEU A 336 9.29 19.54 -20.10
C LEU A 336 10.80 19.65 -19.82
N PRO A 337 11.49 20.66 -20.36
CA PRO A 337 12.92 20.87 -20.09
C PRO A 337 13.17 21.42 -18.68
N GLU A 338 12.19 22.10 -18.10
CA GLU A 338 12.28 22.73 -16.79
C GLU A 338 11.01 22.47 -15.98
N PHE A 339 11.09 22.68 -14.66
CA PHE A 339 10.02 22.40 -13.70
C PHE A 339 9.63 23.66 -12.91
N PRO A 340 9.00 24.65 -13.55
CA PRO A 340 8.56 25.86 -12.86
C PRO A 340 7.40 25.56 -11.92
N GLY A 341 7.29 26.34 -10.85
CA GLY A 341 6.16 26.35 -9.92
C GLY A 341 5.52 27.74 -9.91
N ARG A 342 5.13 28.25 -8.73
CA ARG A 342 4.73 29.65 -8.59
C ARG A 342 5.90 30.57 -8.96
N PHE A 343 7.12 30.12 -8.69
CA PHE A 343 8.36 30.74 -9.14
C PHE A 343 9.00 29.97 -10.28
N ALA A 344 9.80 30.67 -11.08
CA ALA A 344 10.62 30.09 -12.14
C ALA A 344 12.11 30.38 -11.89
N GLY A 345 12.98 29.60 -12.54
CA GLY A 345 14.43 29.77 -12.51
C GLY A 345 15.18 28.92 -11.48
N GLY A 346 14.47 28.25 -10.56
CA GLY A 346 15.07 27.26 -9.67
C GLY A 346 15.08 25.87 -10.33
N PRO A 347 16.17 25.09 -10.25
CA PRO A 347 16.16 23.71 -10.72
C PRO A 347 15.32 22.82 -9.78
N LEU A 348 14.73 21.77 -10.34
CA LEU A 348 14.29 20.62 -9.56
C LEU A 348 15.52 19.74 -9.33
N TRP A 349 15.80 19.38 -8.08
CA TRP A 349 16.88 18.45 -7.72
C TRP A 349 16.34 17.06 -7.52
N VAL A 350 17.10 16.05 -7.95
CA VAL A 350 16.82 14.63 -7.80
C VAL A 350 18.06 13.90 -7.26
N ALA A 351 17.88 12.64 -6.84
CA ALA A 351 19.00 11.76 -6.55
C ALA A 351 19.84 11.55 -7.81
N ALA A 352 21.15 11.70 -7.67
CA ALA A 352 22.08 11.58 -8.78
C ALA A 352 22.08 10.16 -9.37
N SER A 353 22.02 10.10 -10.70
CA SER A 353 22.21 8.85 -11.44
C SER A 353 23.69 8.50 -11.40
N LEU A 354 24.05 7.34 -10.85
CA LEU A 354 25.45 6.87 -10.84
C LEU A 354 25.90 6.30 -12.21
N GLU A 355 25.12 6.48 -13.27
CA GLU A 355 25.42 5.96 -14.59
C GLU A 355 26.36 6.88 -15.39
N ALA A 356 27.67 6.68 -15.19
CA ALA A 356 28.66 6.91 -16.26
C ALA A 356 29.95 6.06 -16.15
N SER A 357 30.25 5.35 -15.05
CA SER A 357 31.61 4.77 -14.92
C SER A 357 31.80 3.42 -14.23
N ASN A 358 30.82 2.79 -13.55
CA ASN A 358 31.08 1.50 -12.90
C ASN A 358 29.87 0.56 -12.90
N THR A 359 29.82 -0.32 -13.88
CA THR A 359 28.84 -1.41 -14.04
C THR A 359 29.12 -2.63 -13.14
N GLU A 360 30.29 -2.70 -12.49
CA GLU A 360 30.74 -3.89 -11.75
C GLU A 360 30.29 -3.95 -10.28
N ASN A 361 29.81 -2.84 -9.70
CA ASN A 361 29.29 -2.80 -8.33
C ASN A 361 27.93 -2.08 -8.32
N ARG A 362 26.87 -2.82 -8.62
CA ARG A 362 25.48 -2.34 -8.48
C ARG A 362 24.93 -2.81 -7.12
N PRO A 363 24.83 -1.95 -6.08
CA PRO A 363 23.87 -2.21 -5.03
C PRO A 363 22.49 -2.20 -5.69
N VAL A 364 21.69 -3.25 -5.48
CA VAL A 364 20.27 -3.25 -5.83
C VAL A 364 19.64 -2.08 -5.06
N ARG A 365 19.33 -0.98 -5.75
CA ARG A 365 18.55 0.10 -5.15
C ARG A 365 17.11 -0.39 -5.04
N THR A 366 16.52 -0.22 -3.87
CA THR A 366 15.11 -0.47 -3.63
C THR A 366 14.35 0.73 -4.19
N GLY A 367 13.59 0.52 -5.27
CA GLY A 367 12.98 1.58 -6.07
C GLY A 367 13.33 1.38 -7.54
N ASP A 368 12.31 1.20 -8.37
CA ASP A 368 12.40 0.88 -9.80
C ASP A 368 12.96 2.07 -10.62
N GLY A 369 14.18 2.53 -10.31
CA GLY A 369 14.81 3.71 -10.92
C GLY A 369 14.16 5.07 -10.60
N VAL A 370 13.23 5.11 -9.63
CA VAL A 370 12.57 6.35 -9.17
C VAL A 370 13.43 7.05 -8.12
N SER A 371 13.57 8.38 -8.23
CA SER A 371 14.26 9.20 -7.24
C SER A 371 13.46 9.24 -5.93
N PRO A 372 14.00 8.76 -4.79
CA PRO A 372 13.30 8.75 -3.51
C PRO A 372 13.14 10.16 -2.90
N ILE A 373 13.86 11.14 -3.46
CA ILE A 373 13.87 12.52 -3.01
C ILE A 373 13.78 13.46 -4.21
N MET A 374 13.00 14.52 -4.07
CA MET A 374 12.96 15.66 -4.98
C MET A 374 13.00 16.95 -4.16
N ILE A 375 13.72 17.96 -4.62
CA ILE A 375 13.81 19.26 -3.94
C ILE A 375 13.58 20.39 -4.92
N THR A 376 12.68 21.31 -4.58
CA THR A 376 12.39 22.50 -5.35
C THR A 376 12.33 23.74 -4.45
N ALA A 377 12.64 24.90 -5.01
CA ALA A 377 12.37 26.20 -4.40
C ALA A 377 11.20 26.92 -5.06
N ASN A 378 10.59 26.31 -6.09
CA ASN A 378 9.68 26.97 -7.00
C ASN A 378 8.25 27.10 -6.49
N ASP A 379 7.91 26.59 -5.29
CA ASP A 379 6.56 26.64 -4.72
C ASP A 379 5.51 25.99 -5.65
N PHE A 380 5.57 24.67 -5.76
CA PHE A 380 4.67 23.91 -6.62
C PHE A 380 3.23 23.96 -6.14
N ALA A 381 2.99 23.77 -4.84
CA ALA A 381 1.64 23.82 -4.29
C ALA A 381 0.98 25.18 -4.56
N GLY A 382 1.71 26.29 -4.43
CA GLY A 382 1.19 27.61 -4.76
C GLY A 382 0.81 27.79 -6.24
N ALA A 383 1.50 27.13 -7.17
CA ALA A 383 1.11 27.13 -8.58
C ALA A 383 -0.08 26.23 -8.88
N TRP A 384 -0.23 25.12 -8.17
CA TRP A 384 -1.34 24.19 -8.39
C TRP A 384 -2.62 24.61 -7.67
N ALA A 385 -2.52 25.51 -6.68
CA ALA A 385 -3.63 25.89 -5.82
C ALA A 385 -4.70 26.67 -6.59
N VAL A 386 -5.90 26.08 -6.63
CA VAL A 386 -7.11 26.65 -7.24
C VAL A 386 -8.27 26.62 -6.26
N ASP A 387 -9.25 27.49 -6.46
CA ASP A 387 -10.50 27.49 -5.70
C ASP A 387 -11.51 26.44 -6.22
N GLU A 388 -12.72 26.48 -5.69
CA GLU A 388 -13.82 25.62 -6.13
C GLU A 388 -14.21 25.86 -7.60
N ASN A 389 -14.09 27.09 -8.08
CA ASN A 389 -14.38 27.48 -9.47
C ASN A 389 -13.25 27.11 -10.44
N GLY A 390 -12.07 26.74 -9.93
CA GLY A 390 -10.88 26.46 -10.71
C GLY A 390 -9.98 27.68 -10.94
N ASP A 391 -10.27 28.80 -10.29
CA ASP A 391 -9.47 30.02 -10.38
C ASP A 391 -8.22 29.90 -9.49
N PRO A 392 -7.03 30.34 -9.95
CA PRO A 392 -5.81 30.26 -9.15
C PRO A 392 -5.86 31.09 -7.85
N LEU A 393 -5.44 30.48 -6.72
CA LEU A 393 -5.40 31.17 -5.42
C LEU A 393 -4.23 32.16 -5.29
N LEU A 394 -3.11 31.88 -5.95
CA LEU A 394 -1.86 32.65 -5.83
C LEU A 394 -1.33 32.99 -7.22
N PRO A 395 -0.83 34.21 -7.49
CA PRO A 395 -0.23 34.56 -8.77
C PRO A 395 1.14 33.89 -8.94
N THR A 396 1.51 33.57 -10.19
CA THR A 396 2.89 33.21 -10.53
C THR A 396 3.79 34.44 -10.48
N VAL A 397 5.08 34.25 -10.25
CA VAL A 397 6.11 35.30 -10.29
C VAL A 397 7.24 34.86 -11.23
N PRO A 398 7.44 35.57 -12.36
CA PRO A 398 6.58 36.63 -12.88
C PRO A 398 5.17 36.11 -13.23
N SER A 399 4.21 37.02 -13.36
CA SER A 399 2.83 36.65 -13.71
C SER A 399 2.77 36.12 -15.14
N ASP A 400 2.75 34.81 -15.26
CA ASP A 400 2.64 34.09 -16.53
C ASP A 400 1.64 32.91 -16.40
N PRO A 401 0.52 32.93 -17.16
CA PRO A 401 -0.41 31.80 -17.22
C PRO A 401 0.22 30.52 -17.78
N MET A 402 1.19 30.62 -18.70
CA MET A 402 1.86 29.45 -19.29
C MET A 402 2.75 28.75 -18.26
N GLN A 403 3.48 29.52 -17.44
CA GLN A 403 4.22 28.99 -16.30
C GLN A 403 3.35 28.10 -15.40
N ARG A 404 2.12 28.51 -15.09
CA ARG A 404 1.20 27.70 -14.28
C ARG A 404 0.83 26.38 -14.97
N ILE A 405 0.56 26.43 -16.28
CA ILE A 405 0.30 25.22 -17.06
C ILE A 405 1.51 24.29 -17.00
N TYR A 406 2.74 24.81 -17.14
CA TYR A 406 3.95 24.01 -17.00
C TYR A 406 4.15 23.46 -15.59
N ALA A 407 3.79 24.22 -14.55
CA ALA A 407 3.78 23.71 -13.19
C ALA A 407 2.83 22.52 -13.02
N LEU A 408 1.59 22.61 -13.53
CA LEU A 408 0.64 21.50 -13.50
C LEU A 408 1.18 20.27 -14.28
N ARG A 409 1.77 20.50 -15.45
CA ARG A 409 2.42 19.43 -16.24
C ARG A 409 3.61 18.82 -15.52
N ALA A 410 4.38 19.61 -14.75
CA ALA A 410 5.47 19.12 -13.90
C ALA A 410 4.92 18.16 -12.83
N GLY A 411 3.83 18.52 -12.16
CA GLY A 411 3.14 17.64 -11.22
C GLY A 411 2.67 16.33 -11.86
N VAL A 412 2.12 16.39 -13.09
CA VAL A 412 1.77 15.19 -13.86
C VAL A 412 3.00 14.34 -14.16
N ASN A 413 4.09 14.94 -14.63
CA ASN A 413 5.34 14.21 -14.89
C ASN A 413 5.88 13.53 -13.64
N ILE A 414 5.88 14.21 -12.49
CA ILE A 414 6.32 13.65 -11.19
C ILE A 414 5.45 12.44 -10.83
N MET A 415 4.12 12.57 -10.87
CA MET A 415 3.22 11.47 -10.53
C MET A 415 3.37 10.29 -11.49
N MET A 416 3.45 10.53 -12.79
CA MET A 416 3.62 9.47 -13.77
C MET A 416 4.99 8.80 -13.65
N TYR A 417 6.06 9.55 -13.43
CA TYR A 417 7.41 9.03 -13.16
C TYR A 417 7.39 8.05 -11.98
N MET A 418 6.74 8.44 -10.89
CA MET A 418 6.67 7.63 -9.68
C MET A 418 5.82 6.36 -9.84
N LEU A 419 4.71 6.45 -10.56
CA LEU A 419 3.79 5.31 -10.74
C LEU A 419 4.24 4.32 -11.82
N THR A 420 5.11 4.75 -12.74
CA THR A 420 5.55 3.92 -13.87
C THR A 420 7.00 3.45 -13.80
N GLY A 421 7.79 3.96 -12.84
CA GLY A 421 9.16 3.50 -12.61
C GLY A 421 10.10 3.74 -13.80
N ASN A 422 11.08 2.85 -13.96
CA ASN A 422 12.11 2.95 -14.99
C ASN A 422 11.70 2.34 -16.33
N TYR A 423 10.44 1.89 -16.48
CA TYR A 423 9.94 1.21 -17.67
C TYR A 423 10.29 1.94 -18.99
N LYS A 424 10.28 3.28 -18.99
CA LYS A 424 10.62 4.09 -20.16
C LYS A 424 12.12 4.16 -20.47
N SER A 425 13.00 4.10 -19.47
CA SER A 425 14.45 4.02 -19.71
C SER A 425 14.84 2.64 -20.20
N ASP A 426 14.21 1.60 -19.64
CA ASP A 426 14.53 0.22 -19.96
C ASP A 426 14.18 -0.09 -21.42
N GLN A 427 13.06 0.44 -21.94
CA GLN A 427 12.68 0.29 -23.36
C GLN A 427 13.71 0.83 -24.35
N VAL A 428 14.41 1.92 -24.01
CA VAL A 428 15.40 2.54 -24.92
C VAL A 428 16.67 1.69 -25.03
N HIS A 429 16.96 0.85 -24.01
CA HIS A 429 18.10 -0.07 -24.00
C HIS A 429 17.82 -1.44 -24.63
N VAL A 430 16.54 -1.79 -24.85
CA VAL A 430 16.13 -3.08 -25.45
C VAL A 430 16.81 -3.35 -26.81
N PRO A 431 16.92 -2.40 -27.76
CA PRO A 431 17.58 -2.66 -29.05
C PRO A 431 19.05 -3.07 -28.90
N VAL A 432 19.80 -2.42 -28.00
CA VAL A 432 21.22 -2.70 -27.74
C VAL A 432 21.41 -4.04 -27.02
N LEU A 433 20.46 -4.42 -26.15
CA LEU A 433 20.47 -5.73 -25.47
C LEU A 433 20.14 -6.88 -26.44
N LEU A 434 19.25 -6.66 -27.40
CA LEU A 434 18.92 -7.64 -28.44
C LEU A 434 20.06 -7.83 -29.44
N GLU A 435 20.82 -6.79 -29.77
CA GLU A 435 22.04 -6.92 -30.60
C GLU A 435 23.14 -7.76 -29.92
N ARG A 436 23.26 -7.69 -28.59
CA ARG A 436 24.26 -8.45 -27.82
C ARG A 436 23.87 -9.91 -27.54
N LEU A 437 22.57 -10.24 -27.56
CA LEU A 437 22.07 -11.61 -27.45
C LEU A 437 21.99 -12.34 -28.80
N GLY A 438 22.11 -11.59 -29.90
CA GLY A 438 22.17 -12.10 -31.27
C GLY A 438 23.58 -12.36 -31.80
N GLN A 439 24.61 -12.16 -30.98
CA GLN A 439 26.00 -12.60 -31.19
C GLN A 439 26.32 -13.71 -30.20
#